data_AF-W6N4L6-F1
#
_entry.id   AF-W6N4L6-F1
#
_cell.length_a   1.000
_cell.length_b   1.000
_cell.length_c   1.000
_cell.angle_alpha   90.00
_cell.angle_beta   90.00
_cell.angle_gamma   90.00
#
_symmetry.space_group_name_H-M   'P 1'
#
loop_
_entity.id
_entity.type
_entity.pdbx_description
1 polymer ?
#
loop_
_entity_poly.entity_id
_entity_poly.type
_entity_poly.pdbx_seq_one_letter_code
_entity_poly.pdbx_strand_id
1 'polypeptide(L)'
;MAITLKKDVGYTQGAIEFYKRYKDAFGEVVKAKMIGDTENVNYKLTLTNSNEEELVFNGELTSGYGGEGCRGTKTVLELAGFPISDEFISTHESFELNK
;
A
#
# COMPACT_ATOMS: atom_id res chain seq x y z
N MET A 1 6.94 11.64 17.97
CA MET A 1 6.55 12.47 16.80
C MET A 1 6.37 11.52 15.66
N ALA A 2 5.15 11.38 15.12
CA ALA A 2 4.92 10.54 13.94
C ALA A 2 5.25 11.36 12.69
N ILE A 3 6.12 10.83 11.83
CA ILE A 3 6.44 11.43 10.53
C ILE A 3 5.53 10.77 9.49
N THR A 4 4.79 11.59 8.74
CA THR A 4 4.00 11.13 7.60
C THR A 4 4.70 11.53 6.30
N LEU A 5 5.13 10.55 5.52
CA LEU A 5 5.66 10.78 4.18
C LEU A 5 4.53 10.62 3.16
N LYS A 6 4.23 11.71 2.44
CA LYS A 6 3.28 11.73 1.32
C LYS A 6 4.03 11.98 0.03
N LYS A 7 3.77 11.16 -0.99
CA LYS A 7 4.26 11.41 -2.34
C LYS A 7 3.17 11.11 -3.34
N ASP A 8 2.81 12.10 -4.14
CA ASP A 8 1.98 11.91 -5.33
C ASP A 8 2.87 11.28 -6.41
N VAL A 9 2.71 9.97 -6.62
CA VAL A 9 3.35 9.31 -7.75
C VAL A 9 2.26 9.13 -8.80
N GLY A 10 2.38 9.67 -10.02
CA GLY A 10 1.23 9.67 -10.94
C GLY A 10 0.73 8.29 -11.43
N TYR A 11 1.37 7.18 -11.05
CA TYR A 11 1.07 5.84 -11.59
C TYR A 11 1.65 4.71 -10.71
N THR A 12 1.06 3.52 -10.82
CA THR A 12 1.34 2.32 -9.99
C THR A 12 2.81 1.90 -9.99
N GLN A 13 3.45 1.81 -11.15
CA GLN A 13 4.85 1.41 -11.26
C GLN A 13 5.79 2.34 -10.46
N GLY A 14 5.52 3.65 -10.50
CA GLY A 14 6.32 4.61 -9.75
C GLY A 14 6.15 4.47 -8.23
N ALA A 15 4.96 4.10 -7.75
CA ALA A 15 4.73 3.82 -6.33
C ALA A 15 5.53 2.58 -5.86
N ILE A 16 5.58 1.53 -6.68
CA ILE A 16 6.39 0.33 -6.41
C ILE A 16 7.89 0.70 -6.34
N GLU A 17 8.39 1.45 -7.32
CA GLU A 17 9.81 1.87 -7.38
C GLU A 17 10.18 2.77 -6.20
N PHE A 18 9.30 3.69 -5.85
CA PHE A 18 9.45 4.52 -4.66
C PHE A 18 9.54 3.63 -3.42
N TYR A 19 8.60 2.72 -3.19
CA TYR A 19 8.66 1.85 -2.03
C TYR A 19 9.95 1.01 -2.00
N LYS A 20 10.36 0.40 -3.12
CA LYS A 20 11.62 -0.35 -3.23
C LYS A 20 12.85 0.47 -2.81
N ARG A 21 12.89 1.76 -3.17
CA ARG A 21 14.00 2.65 -2.83
C ARG A 21 14.00 3.08 -1.37
N TYR A 22 12.83 3.22 -0.76
CA TYR A 22 12.69 3.77 0.60
C TYR A 22 12.49 2.72 1.69
N LYS A 23 12.08 1.48 1.36
CA LYS A 23 11.71 0.45 2.35
C LYS A 23 12.79 0.18 3.40
N ASP A 24 14.08 0.19 3.01
CA ASP A 24 15.17 -0.11 3.94
C ASP A 24 15.41 1.05 4.93
N ALA A 25 15.15 2.29 4.51
CA ALA A 25 15.21 3.46 5.38
C ALA A 25 13.93 3.63 6.22
N PHE A 26 12.78 3.22 5.67
CA PHE A 26 11.49 3.26 6.36
C PHE A 26 11.39 2.22 7.48
N GLY A 27 12.17 1.14 7.41
CA GLY A 27 12.22 0.12 8.44
C GLY A 27 11.10 -0.91 8.33
N GLU A 28 10.93 -1.71 9.38
CA GLU A 28 9.96 -2.81 9.38
C GLU A 28 8.53 -2.30 9.45
N VAL A 29 7.74 -2.62 8.44
CA VAL A 29 6.29 -2.38 8.44
C VAL A 29 5.59 -3.42 9.31
N VAL A 30 4.82 -2.96 10.29
CA VAL A 30 4.06 -3.80 11.24
C VAL A 30 2.56 -3.78 10.97
N LYS A 31 2.07 -2.76 10.25
CA LYS A 31 0.66 -2.62 9.90
C LYS A 31 0.50 -2.08 8.47
N ALA A 32 -0.49 -2.59 7.76
CA ALA A 32 -0.88 -2.09 6.45
C ALA A 32 -2.40 -1.91 6.40
N LYS A 33 -2.86 -0.78 5.86
CA LYS A 33 -4.28 -0.45 5.76
C LYS A 33 -4.60 0.09 4.39
N MET A 34 -5.60 -0.49 3.74
CA MET A 34 -6.17 0.04 2.52
C MET A 34 -7.59 0.52 2.80
N ILE A 35 -7.87 1.74 2.36
CA ILE A 35 -9.22 2.27 2.26
C ILE A 35 -9.49 2.49 0.79
N GLY A 36 -10.34 1.67 0.20
CA GLY A 36 -10.80 1.77 -1.17
C GLY A 36 -12.25 2.25 -1.24
N ASP A 37 -12.51 3.13 -2.19
CA ASP A 37 -13.83 3.58 -2.62
C ASP A 37 -13.89 3.37 -4.15
N THR A 38 -14.52 2.26 -4.55
CA THR A 38 -14.69 1.89 -5.96
C THR A 38 -15.58 2.86 -6.73
N GLU A 39 -16.58 3.47 -6.07
CA GLU A 39 -17.50 4.39 -6.71
C GLU A 39 -16.79 5.68 -7.13
N ASN A 40 -15.89 6.18 -6.29
CA ASN A 40 -15.11 7.41 -6.55
C ASN A 40 -13.69 7.14 -7.07
N VAL A 41 -13.32 5.88 -7.31
CA VAL A 41 -11.97 5.45 -7.71
C VAL A 41 -10.90 6.05 -6.79
N ASN A 42 -11.18 6.07 -5.49
CA ASN A 42 -10.32 6.68 -4.49
C ASN A 42 -9.77 5.61 -3.57
N TYR A 43 -8.46 5.39 -3.64
CA TYR A 43 -7.77 4.38 -2.86
C TYR A 43 -6.67 5.02 -2.04
N LYS A 44 -6.52 4.56 -0.81
CA LYS A 44 -5.45 4.99 0.07
C LYS A 44 -4.82 3.80 0.78
N LEU A 45 -3.56 3.53 0.45
CA LEU A 45 -2.74 2.57 1.17
C LEU A 45 -1.86 3.30 2.18
N THR A 46 -1.96 2.88 3.44
CA THR A 46 -1.12 3.34 4.54
C THR A 46 -0.29 2.17 5.06
N LEU A 47 1.03 2.33 5.10
CA LEU A 47 1.95 1.42 5.76
C LEU A 47 2.48 2.07 7.03
N THR A 48 2.45 1.36 8.15
CA THR A 48 2.94 1.85 9.44
C THR A 48 4.10 0.99 9.91
N ASN A 49 5.23 1.62 10.26
CA ASN A 49 6.41 0.93 10.76
C ASN A 49 6.40 0.74 12.29
N SER A 50 7.41 0.04 12.82
CA SER A 50 7.57 -0.21 14.26
C SER A 50 7.76 1.05 15.11
N ASN A 51 8.08 2.18 14.50
CA ASN A 51 8.25 3.49 15.15
C ASN A 51 6.96 4.34 15.08
N GLU A 52 5.84 3.77 14.64
CA GLU A 52 4.57 4.46 14.39
C GLU A 52 4.65 5.55 13.31
N GLU A 53 5.62 5.47 12.41
CA GLU A 53 5.72 6.34 11.24
C GLU A 53 4.87 5.78 10.10
N GLU A 54 4.29 6.69 9.29
CA GLU A 54 3.35 6.32 8.25
C GLU A 54 3.86 6.70 6.85
N LEU A 55 3.74 5.75 5.93
CA LEU A 55 3.92 5.96 4.49
C LEU A 55 2.57 5.83 3.80
N VAL A 56 2.15 6.87 3.08
CA VAL A 56 0.81 6.94 2.48
C VAL A 56 0.89 7.10 0.97
N PHE A 57 0.18 6.23 0.27
CA PHE A 57 -0.10 6.27 -1.18
C PHE A 57 -1.57 6.65 -1.38
N ASN A 58 -1.87 7.63 -2.24
CA ASN A 58 -3.21 8.11 -2.54
C ASN A 58 -3.51 7.95 -4.05
N GLY A 59 -4.22 6.88 -4.40
CA GLY A 59 -4.73 6.62 -5.75
C GLY A 59 -3.77 5.87 -6.69
N GLU A 60 -2.49 5.72 -6.33
CA GLU A 60 -1.52 4.99 -7.16
C GLU A 60 -1.64 3.47 -7.06
N LEU A 61 -2.14 3.04 -5.91
CA LEU A 61 -2.26 1.66 -5.49
C LEU A 61 -3.73 1.42 -5.19
N THR A 62 -4.28 0.35 -5.75
CA THR A 62 -5.70 0.04 -5.68
C THR A 62 -5.93 -1.41 -5.25
N SER A 63 -7.18 -1.77 -4.96
CA SER A 63 -7.59 -3.11 -4.53
C SER A 63 -9.03 -3.37 -4.96
N GLY A 64 -9.51 -4.61 -4.89
CA GLY A 64 -10.91 -4.94 -5.20
C GLY A 64 -11.26 -5.00 -6.69
N TYR A 65 -10.27 -5.04 -7.58
CA TYR A 65 -10.48 -5.38 -9.00
C TYR A 65 -9.28 -6.13 -9.61
N GLY A 66 -9.46 -6.81 -10.75
CA GLY A 66 -8.40 -7.65 -11.36
C GLY A 66 -7.29 -6.91 -12.12
N GLY A 67 -7.10 -5.60 -11.91
CA GLY A 67 -6.25 -4.75 -12.75
C GLY A 67 -4.82 -4.50 -12.24
N GLU A 68 -4.11 -3.59 -12.92
CA GLU A 68 -2.69 -3.27 -12.65
C GLU A 68 -2.45 -2.71 -11.26
N GLY A 69 -3.32 -1.82 -10.77
CA GLY A 69 -3.18 -1.21 -9.44
C GLY A 69 -3.24 -2.23 -8.30
N CYS A 70 -4.05 -3.28 -8.43
CA CYS A 70 -4.14 -4.37 -7.46
C CYS A 70 -2.86 -5.23 -7.41
N ARG A 71 -2.24 -5.45 -8.58
CA ARG A 71 -0.93 -6.12 -8.66
C ARG A 71 0.17 -5.27 -8.03
N GLY A 72 0.11 -3.94 -8.21
CA GLY A 72 1.02 -3.02 -7.55
C GLY A 72 0.88 -3.03 -6.03
N THR A 73 -0.36 -2.98 -5.53
CA THR A 73 -0.63 -3.07 -4.09
C THR A 73 -0.12 -4.37 -3.50
N LYS A 74 -0.40 -5.50 -4.15
CA LYS A 74 0.15 -6.80 -3.75
C LYS A 74 1.67 -6.79 -3.68
N THR A 75 2.33 -6.28 -4.72
CA THR A 75 3.79 -6.18 -4.76
C THR A 75 4.34 -5.37 -3.58
N VAL A 76 3.72 -4.22 -3.26
CA VAL A 76 4.13 -3.39 -2.12
C VAL A 76 3.93 -4.12 -0.80
N LEU A 77 2.81 -4.82 -0.62
CA LEU A 77 2.50 -5.57 0.59
C LEU A 77 3.45 -6.77 0.79
N GLU A 78 3.75 -7.51 -0.27
CA GLU A 78 4.74 -8.59 -0.24
C GLU A 78 6.13 -8.06 0.14
N LEU A 79 6.54 -6.93 -0.45
CA LEU A 79 7.80 -6.25 -0.09
C LEU A 79 7.80 -5.72 1.35
N ALA A 80 6.63 -5.41 1.92
CA ALA A 80 6.45 -5.04 3.32
C ALA A 80 6.39 -6.26 4.27
N GLY A 81 6.41 -7.48 3.73
CA GLY A 81 6.36 -8.73 4.50
C GLY A 81 4.96 -9.17 4.86
N PHE A 82 3.93 -8.76 4.12
CA PHE A 82 2.56 -9.26 4.22
C PHE A 82 2.27 -10.23 3.07
N PRO A 83 2.36 -11.55 3.28
CA PRO A 83 2.03 -12.52 2.24
C PRO A 83 0.50 -12.54 2.06
N ILE A 84 0.02 -12.07 0.92
CA ILE A 84 -1.40 -12.08 0.56
C ILE A 84 -1.62 -12.76 -0.80
N SER A 85 -2.77 -13.40 -0.97
CA SER A 85 -3.14 -14.04 -2.23
C SER A 85 -3.65 -13.02 -3.26
N ASP A 86 -3.58 -13.38 -4.55
CA ASP A 86 -4.20 -12.59 -5.62
C ASP A 86 -5.72 -12.49 -5.45
N GLU A 87 -6.35 -13.54 -4.91
CA GLU A 87 -7.77 -13.56 -4.59
C GLU A 87 -8.11 -12.53 -3.51
N PHE A 88 -7.30 -12.44 -2.45
CA PHE A 88 -7.54 -11.47 -1.38
C PHE A 88 -7.50 -10.03 -1.92
N ILE A 89 -6.44 -9.66 -2.65
CA ILE A 89 -6.27 -8.28 -3.12
C ILE A 89 -7.30 -7.88 -4.18
N SER A 90 -7.80 -8.84 -4.96
CA SER A 90 -8.79 -8.60 -6.01
C SER A 90 -10.23 -8.56 -5.50
N THR A 91 -10.51 -9.05 -4.29
CA THR A 91 -11.86 -9.11 -3.72
C THR A 91 -12.09 -8.15 -2.56
N HIS A 92 -11.03 -7.63 -1.93
CA HIS A 92 -11.14 -6.73 -0.78
C HIS A 92 -10.71 -5.30 -1.15
N GLU A 93 -11.68 -4.43 -1.40
CA GLU A 93 -11.45 -3.01 -1.67
C GLU A 93 -10.83 -2.29 -0.48
N SER A 94 -11.22 -2.66 0.73
CA SER A 94 -10.67 -2.13 1.97
C SER A 94 -10.22 -3.27 2.88
N PHE A 95 -9.09 -3.10 3.56
CA PHE A 95 -8.55 -4.09 4.49
C PHE A 95 -7.61 -3.45 5.49
N GLU A 96 -7.37 -4.18 6.58
CA GLU A 96 -6.35 -3.85 7.58
C GLU A 96 -5.60 -5.14 7.94
N LEU A 97 -4.27 -5.10 7.85
CA LEU A 97 -3.36 -6.20 8.12
C LEU A 97 -2.39 -5.77 9.23
N ASN A 98 -2.13 -6.68 10.16
CA ASN A 98 -1.20 -6.47 11.27
C ASN A 98 -0.29 -7.70 11.40
N LYS A 99 0.96 -7.51 11.82
CA LYS A 99 1.88 -8.59 12.20
C LYS A 99 1.78 -8.93 13.68
#